data_AF-A0A534QG25-F1
#
_entry.id   AF-A0A534QG25-F1
#
_cell.length_a   1.000
_cell.length_b   1.000
_cell.length_c   1.000
_cell.angle_alpha   90.00
_cell.angle_beta   90.00
_cell.angle_gamma   90.00
#
_symmetry.space_group_name_H-M   'P 1'
#
loop_
_entity.id
_entity.type
_entity.pdbx_description
1 polymer ?
#
loop_
_entity_poly.entity_id
_entity_poly.type
_entity_poly.pdbx_seq_one_letter_code
_entity_poly.pdbx_strand_id
1 'polypeptide(L)'
;MRPEAPPPHAARNRVAPATAPQPAPATRDATPDAGATEELDQVVSMLGDMDIEVEAVEDTALAEEPEKAAETEWVEEPAEAEETERGPGETADPVRMYLQEMGGVPLLTREEEVAIAKEIESGEREVREAVFSLEPALAYVMNLAERLRRGELEVRQVFGDDEPESEPAEGKEDKRAEIFLRHVGRLKRLVGEREKLVA
;
A
#
# COMPACT_ATOMS: atom_id res chain seq x y z
N MET A 1 -19.01 -42.92 -69.34
CA MET A 1 -19.32 -41.48 -69.37
C MET A 1 -18.78 -40.84 -68.10
N ARG A 2 -17.74 -40.01 -68.29
CA ARG A 2 -17.13 -38.96 -67.45
C ARG A 2 -16.96 -39.15 -65.93
N PRO A 3 -15.72 -39.06 -65.41
CA PRO A 3 -15.43 -38.89 -63.99
C PRO A 3 -15.74 -37.46 -63.55
N GLU A 4 -16.43 -37.30 -62.42
CA GLU A 4 -16.69 -36.00 -61.80
C GLU A 4 -15.55 -35.68 -60.84
N ALA A 5 -14.78 -34.65 -61.18
CA ALA A 5 -13.61 -34.21 -60.42
C ALA A 5 -14.03 -33.45 -59.15
N PRO A 6 -13.34 -33.63 -58.02
CA PRO A 6 -13.58 -32.84 -56.81
C PRO A 6 -13.11 -31.38 -56.99
N PRO A 7 -13.77 -30.41 -56.34
CA PRO A 7 -13.54 -28.98 -56.54
C PRO A 7 -12.17 -28.51 -56.01
N PRO A 8 -11.62 -27.41 -56.57
CA PRO A 8 -10.26 -26.97 -56.32
C PRO A 8 -10.06 -26.39 -54.91
N HIS A 9 -8.90 -26.72 -54.35
CA HIS A 9 -8.36 -26.28 -53.07
C HIS A 9 -8.56 -24.78 -52.82
N ALA A 10 -9.34 -24.46 -51.78
CA ALA A 10 -9.29 -23.16 -51.14
C ALA A 10 -7.88 -22.95 -50.57
N ALA A 11 -7.27 -21.84 -50.96
CA ALA A 11 -5.95 -21.41 -50.56
C ALA A 11 -5.81 -21.43 -49.03
N ARG A 12 -4.96 -22.33 -48.54
CA ARG A 12 -4.42 -22.24 -47.18
C ARG A 12 -3.54 -21.00 -47.16
N ASN A 13 -4.06 -19.91 -46.61
CA ASN A 13 -3.28 -18.75 -46.26
C ASN A 13 -2.26 -19.19 -45.20
N ARG A 14 -1.03 -19.48 -45.63
CA ARG A 14 0.10 -19.70 -44.71
C ARG A 14 0.39 -18.34 -44.08
N VAL A 15 -0.18 -18.09 -42.91
CA VAL A 15 0.37 -17.09 -42.00
C VAL A 15 1.80 -17.56 -41.70
N ALA A 16 2.77 -16.75 -42.10
CA ALA A 16 4.17 -16.95 -41.78
C ALA A 16 4.32 -17.12 -40.26
N PRO A 17 5.23 -17.97 -39.76
CA PRO A 17 5.50 -17.99 -38.33
C PRO A 17 5.97 -16.59 -37.92
N ALA A 18 5.22 -15.95 -37.03
CA ALA A 18 5.67 -14.76 -36.33
C ALA A 18 7.02 -15.11 -35.70
N THR A 19 8.06 -14.45 -36.20
CA THR A 19 9.40 -14.46 -35.61
C THR A 19 9.24 -14.10 -34.15
N ALA A 20 9.59 -15.04 -33.27
CA ALA A 20 9.77 -14.75 -31.86
C ALA A 20 10.75 -13.56 -31.74
N PRO A 21 10.47 -12.56 -30.89
CA PRO A 21 11.48 -11.54 -30.62
C PRO A 21 12.71 -12.26 -30.03
N GLN A 22 13.83 -12.18 -30.74
CA GLN A 22 15.10 -12.66 -30.24
C GLN A 22 15.43 -11.90 -28.94
N PRO A 23 15.92 -12.56 -27.88
CA PRO A 23 16.44 -11.84 -26.73
C PRO A 23 17.61 -10.96 -27.21
N ALA A 24 17.55 -9.68 -26.88
CA ALA A 24 18.61 -8.72 -27.17
C ALA A 24 19.95 -9.26 -26.63
N PRO A 25 21.07 -9.10 -27.37
CA PRO A 25 22.35 -9.62 -26.92
C PRO A 25 22.81 -8.88 -25.66
N ALA A 26 23.05 -9.65 -24.60
CA ALA A 26 23.77 -9.25 -23.42
C ALA A 26 25.22 -8.88 -23.82
N THR A 27 25.48 -7.58 -23.96
CA THR A 27 26.83 -7.00 -23.92
C THR A 27 26.73 -5.67 -23.21
N ARG A 28 26.72 -5.69 -21.87
CA ARG A 28 27.16 -4.55 -21.06
C ARG A 28 28.58 -4.85 -20.65
N ASP A 29 29.50 -4.38 -21.49
CA ASP A 29 30.94 -4.46 -21.30
C ASP A 29 31.30 -3.63 -20.06
N ALA A 30 31.91 -4.27 -19.07
CA ALA A 30 32.30 -3.65 -17.82
C ALA A 30 33.54 -2.77 -18.06
N THR A 31 33.32 -1.46 -18.11
CA THR A 31 34.39 -0.45 -17.97
C THR A 31 33.95 0.55 -16.89
N PRO A 32 34.88 1.07 -16.07
CA PRO A 32 34.52 1.77 -14.84
C PRO A 32 33.92 3.15 -15.13
N ASP A 33 32.70 3.32 -14.63
CA ASP A 33 32.14 4.49 -13.96
C ASP A 33 32.68 5.89 -14.34
N ALA A 34 32.13 6.44 -15.43
CA ALA A 34 32.12 7.88 -15.71
C ALA A 34 30.76 8.37 -16.25
N GLY A 35 29.87 7.45 -16.64
CA GLY A 35 28.53 7.76 -17.15
C GLY A 35 27.46 7.90 -16.06
N ALA A 36 27.67 7.35 -14.87
CA ALA A 36 26.66 7.39 -13.80
C ALA A 36 26.42 8.82 -13.29
N THR A 37 27.44 9.67 -13.28
CA THR A 37 27.30 11.10 -12.96
C THR A 37 26.53 11.87 -14.02
N GLU A 38 26.72 11.57 -15.31
CA GLU A 38 25.98 12.22 -16.40
C GLU A 38 24.50 11.81 -16.41
N GLU A 39 24.22 10.55 -16.09
CA GLU A 39 22.85 10.04 -15.96
C GLU A 39 22.13 10.66 -14.75
N LEU A 40 22.83 10.87 -13.62
CA LEU A 40 22.27 11.54 -12.44
C LEU A 40 22.03 13.03 -12.68
N ASP A 41 22.96 13.73 -13.32
CA ASP A 41 22.78 15.14 -13.71
C ASP A 41 21.59 15.32 -14.66
N GLN A 42 21.36 14.34 -15.55
CA GLN A 42 20.20 14.31 -16.43
C GLN A 42 18.88 14.17 -15.64
N VAL A 43 18.85 13.33 -14.61
CA VAL A 43 17.66 13.16 -13.75
C VAL A 43 17.40 14.40 -12.91
N VAL A 44 18.43 14.99 -12.30
CA VAL A 44 18.31 16.25 -11.53
C VAL A 44 17.78 17.38 -12.41
N SER A 45 18.23 17.47 -13.67
CA SER A 45 17.69 18.43 -14.64
C SER A 45 16.21 18.17 -14.96
N MET A 46 15.81 16.90 -15.13
CA MET A 46 14.40 16.55 -15.38
C MET A 46 13.48 16.88 -14.20
N LEU A 47 13.97 16.72 -12.97
CA LEU A 47 13.21 17.09 -11.76
C LEU A 47 13.06 18.61 -11.63
N GLY A 48 14.09 19.37 -12.02
CA GLY A 48 14.02 20.83 -12.12
C GLY A 48 12.99 21.32 -13.15
N ASP A 49 12.87 20.63 -14.30
CA ASP A 49 11.84 20.92 -15.32
C ASP A 49 10.41 20.62 -14.81
N MET A 50 10.28 19.84 -13.74
CA MET A 50 9.02 19.52 -13.05
C MET A 50 8.76 20.41 -11.82
N ASP A 51 9.51 21.51 -11.65
CA ASP A 51 9.45 22.45 -10.51
C ASP A 51 9.73 21.79 -9.13
N ILE A 52 10.58 20.75 -9.09
CA ILE A 52 11.01 20.09 -7.85
C ILE A 52 12.41 20.59 -7.48
N GLU A 53 12.52 21.32 -6.36
CA GLU A 53 13.78 21.85 -5.84
C GLU A 53 14.52 20.79 -5.00
N VAL A 54 15.80 20.53 -5.35
CA VAL A 54 16.66 19.57 -4.65
C VAL A 54 17.67 20.34 -3.80
N GLU A 55 17.47 20.35 -2.48
CA GLU A 55 18.43 20.93 -1.53
C GLU A 55 19.45 19.88 -1.06
N ALA A 56 20.74 20.20 -1.14
CA ALA A 56 21.80 19.39 -0.55
C ALA A 56 21.85 19.63 0.97
N VAL A 57 21.38 18.66 1.75
CA VAL A 57 21.51 18.68 3.20
C VAL A 57 22.93 18.29 3.62
N GLU A 58 23.68 19.21 4.23
CA GLU A 58 25.00 18.92 4.80
C GLU A 58 24.84 18.00 6.03
N ASP A 59 25.54 16.87 6.03
CA ASP A 59 25.52 15.80 7.06
C ASP A 59 25.69 16.33 8.50
N THR A 60 24.57 16.53 9.21
CA THR A 60 24.60 16.66 10.67
C THR A 60 24.29 15.30 11.30
N ALA A 61 25.32 14.72 11.90
CA ALA A 61 25.32 13.47 12.65
C ALA A 61 24.07 13.28 13.53
N LEU A 62 23.22 12.32 13.16
CA LEU A 62 22.18 11.79 14.04
C LEU A 62 22.84 10.91 15.10
N ALA A 63 22.65 11.30 16.35
CA ALA A 63 23.22 10.70 17.54
C ALA A 63 22.84 9.22 17.71
N GLU A 64 23.82 8.42 18.11
CA GLU A 64 23.64 7.09 18.68
C GLU A 64 23.01 7.17 20.07
N GLU A 65 22.01 6.33 20.37
CA GLU A 65 21.93 5.56 21.62
C GLU A 65 21.10 4.27 21.43
N PRO A 66 21.33 3.21 22.24
CA PRO A 66 21.07 1.83 21.85
C PRO A 66 19.95 1.09 22.62
N GLU A 67 19.62 -0.08 22.06
CA GLU A 67 19.09 -1.32 22.67
C GLU A 67 17.58 -1.66 22.70
N LYS A 68 17.35 -2.87 22.15
CA LYS A 68 16.37 -3.94 22.46
C LYS A 68 15.01 -3.96 21.76
N ALA A 69 14.97 -4.73 20.67
CA ALA A 69 13.83 -5.55 20.25
C ALA A 69 14.36 -7.00 20.09
N ALA A 70 13.99 -7.93 20.98
CA ALA A 70 12.84 -8.82 20.83
C ALA A 70 12.96 -9.71 19.58
N GLU A 71 13.44 -10.94 19.80
CA GLU A 71 13.48 -12.03 18.82
C GLU A 71 12.07 -12.31 18.27
N THR A 72 11.87 -12.05 16.99
CA THR A 72 10.90 -12.78 16.17
C THR A 72 11.59 -13.21 14.89
N GLU A 73 11.63 -14.52 14.69
CA GLU A 73 12.15 -15.26 13.56
C GLU A 73 11.45 -14.82 12.27
N TRP A 74 12.06 -13.88 11.54
CA TRP A 74 11.76 -13.61 10.15
C TRP A 74 12.54 -14.60 9.32
N VAL A 75 11.84 -15.36 8.47
CA VAL A 75 12.45 -16.26 7.49
C VAL A 75 13.22 -15.38 6.49
N GLU A 76 14.55 -15.33 6.63
CA GLU A 76 15.44 -14.72 5.67
C GLU A 76 15.40 -15.53 4.37
N GLU A 77 14.75 -15.00 3.34
CA GLU A 77 15.13 -15.29 1.97
C GLU A 77 16.46 -14.55 1.71
N PRO A 78 17.50 -15.21 1.19
CA PRO A 78 18.77 -14.54 0.97
C PRO A 78 18.62 -13.60 -0.24
N ALA A 79 18.34 -12.33 0.03
CA ALA A 79 18.66 -11.28 -0.90
C ALA A 79 20.20 -11.24 -1.00
N GLU A 80 20.74 -11.77 -2.09
CA GLU A 80 22.12 -11.50 -2.51
C GLU A 80 22.22 -10.00 -2.78
N ALA A 81 22.46 -9.22 -1.73
CA ALA A 81 22.96 -7.87 -1.85
C ALA A 81 24.38 -8.00 -2.43
N GLU A 82 24.54 -7.70 -3.71
CA GLU A 82 25.87 -7.34 -4.24
C GLU A 82 26.37 -6.15 -3.41
N GLU A 83 27.29 -6.44 -2.49
CA GLU A 83 28.04 -5.44 -1.74
C GLU A 83 28.97 -4.74 -2.72
N THR A 84 28.44 -3.76 -3.46
CA THR A 84 29.24 -2.91 -4.34
C THR A 84 30.24 -2.17 -3.47
N GLU A 85 31.52 -2.50 -3.63
CA GLU A 85 32.62 -1.95 -2.83
C GLU A 85 32.58 -0.41 -2.80
N ARG A 86 32.27 0.15 -1.63
CA ARG A 86 32.27 1.59 -1.37
C ARG A 86 33.69 2.12 -1.54
N GLY A 87 33.93 2.88 -2.61
CA GLY A 87 35.17 3.65 -2.76
C GLY A 87 35.26 4.72 -1.66
N PRO A 88 36.46 5.02 -1.12
CA PRO A 88 36.63 6.01 -0.07
C PRO A 88 36.50 7.41 -0.67
N GLY A 89 35.28 7.92 -0.80
CA GLY A 89 35.02 9.24 -1.36
C GLY A 89 33.57 9.52 -1.79
N GLU A 90 32.70 8.51 -1.86
CA GLU A 90 31.27 8.75 -2.09
C GLU A 90 30.62 9.28 -0.82
N THR A 91 30.44 10.61 -0.78
CA THR A 91 29.46 11.27 0.08
C THR A 91 28.14 10.54 -0.07
N ALA A 92 27.60 10.03 1.05
CA ALA A 92 26.33 9.33 1.10
C ALA A 92 25.20 10.33 0.89
N ASP A 93 25.04 10.81 -0.34
CA ASP A 93 23.90 11.65 -0.75
C ASP A 93 22.60 10.94 -0.31
N PRO A 94 21.85 11.51 0.65
CA PRO A 94 20.64 10.90 1.18
C PRO A 94 19.60 10.64 0.10
N VAL A 95 19.57 11.46 -0.95
CA VAL A 95 18.67 11.29 -2.09
C VAL A 95 19.10 10.09 -2.91
N ARG A 96 20.39 9.96 -3.24
CA ARG A 96 20.94 8.81 -3.97
C ARG A 96 20.72 7.50 -3.20
N MET A 97 20.92 7.54 -1.88
CA MET A 97 20.66 6.40 -1.00
C MET A 97 19.18 5.98 -1.06
N TYR A 98 18.25 6.93 -0.92
CA TYR A 98 16.82 6.66 -1.00
C TYR A 98 16.38 6.13 -2.37
N LEU A 99 16.85 6.72 -3.46
CA LEU A 99 16.50 6.28 -4.81
C LEU A 99 17.04 4.88 -5.13
N GLN A 100 18.23 4.55 -4.64
CA GLN A 100 18.79 3.21 -4.78
C GLN A 100 17.98 2.18 -3.99
N GLU A 101 17.58 2.51 -2.76
CA GLU A 101 16.77 1.62 -1.91
C GLU A 101 15.35 1.45 -2.47
N MET A 102 14.69 2.53 -2.89
CA MET A 102 13.37 2.49 -3.51
C MET A 102 13.38 1.81 -4.90
N GLY A 103 14.45 1.97 -5.68
CA GLY A 103 14.60 1.37 -7.00
C GLY A 103 14.77 -0.16 -6.97
N GLY A 104 15.15 -0.72 -5.82
CA GLY A 104 15.22 -2.17 -5.61
C GLY A 104 13.86 -2.84 -5.37
N VAL A 105 12.81 -2.06 -5.06
CA VAL A 105 11.47 -2.59 -4.80
C VAL A 105 10.70 -2.72 -6.12
N PRO A 106 10.27 -3.92 -6.52
CA PRO A 106 9.51 -4.11 -7.75
C PRO A 106 8.13 -3.43 -7.67
N LEU A 107 7.65 -2.93 -8.81
CA LEU A 107 6.30 -2.37 -8.91
C LEU A 107 5.25 -3.48 -8.79
N LEU A 108 4.14 -3.16 -8.11
CA LEU A 108 3.02 -4.07 -7.96
C LEU A 108 2.26 -4.24 -9.28
N THR A 109 1.87 -5.48 -9.56
CA THR A 109 0.84 -5.81 -10.54
C THR A 109 -0.54 -5.52 -9.98
N ARG A 110 -1.54 -5.43 -10.88
CA ARG A 110 -2.92 -5.19 -10.46
C ARG A 110 -3.44 -6.29 -9.53
N GLU A 111 -3.03 -7.52 -9.75
CA GLU A 111 -3.39 -8.67 -8.92
C GLU A 111 -2.78 -8.56 -7.51
N GLU A 112 -1.53 -8.12 -7.40
CA GLU A 112 -0.85 -7.90 -6.12
C GLU A 112 -1.45 -6.73 -5.33
N GLU A 113 -1.77 -5.63 -6.00
CA GLU A 113 -2.52 -4.52 -5.36
C GLU A 113 -3.82 -5.01 -4.72
N VAL A 114 -4.57 -5.84 -5.46
CA VAL A 114 -5.84 -6.40 -4.97
C VAL A 114 -5.60 -7.40 -3.83
N ALA A 115 -4.53 -8.18 -3.88
CA ALA A 115 -4.18 -9.11 -2.81
C ALA A 115 -3.85 -8.38 -1.51
N ILE A 116 -2.99 -7.36 -1.58
CA ILE A 116 -2.62 -6.51 -0.44
C ILE A 116 -3.86 -5.80 0.13
N ALA A 117 -4.72 -5.25 -0.73
CA ALA A 117 -5.95 -4.59 -0.28
C ALA A 117 -6.86 -5.54 0.52
N LYS A 118 -7.00 -6.80 0.07
CA LYS A 118 -7.79 -7.81 0.78
C LYS A 118 -7.14 -8.23 2.10
N GLU A 119 -5.82 -8.32 2.14
CA GLU A 119 -5.09 -8.64 3.35
C GLU A 119 -5.26 -7.54 4.40
N ILE A 120 -5.14 -6.27 4.00
CA ILE A 120 -5.43 -5.12 4.87
C ILE A 120 -6.88 -5.17 5.37
N GLU A 121 -7.86 -5.39 4.49
CA GLU A 121 -9.27 -5.47 4.89
C GLU A 121 -9.55 -6.63 5.87
N SER A 122 -8.89 -7.77 5.67
CA SER A 122 -8.96 -8.92 6.59
C SER A 122 -8.36 -8.57 7.95
N GLY A 123 -7.15 -7.98 7.96
CA GLY A 123 -6.48 -7.55 9.19
C GLY A 123 -7.31 -6.53 9.97
N GLU A 124 -7.91 -5.54 9.29
CA GLU A 124 -8.82 -4.59 9.93
C GLU A 124 -10.05 -5.26 10.54
N ARG A 125 -10.60 -6.29 9.87
CA ARG A 125 -11.73 -7.06 10.38
C ARG A 125 -11.33 -7.86 11.62
N GLU A 126 -10.18 -8.50 11.60
CA GLU A 126 -9.65 -9.28 12.73
C GLU A 126 -9.42 -8.39 13.95
N VAL A 127 -8.79 -7.22 13.76
CA VAL A 127 -8.61 -6.23 14.83
C VAL A 127 -9.95 -5.76 15.37
N ARG A 128 -10.92 -5.46 14.49
CA ARG A 128 -12.26 -5.02 14.89
C ARG A 128 -12.97 -6.08 15.74
N GLU A 129 -12.95 -7.33 15.31
CA GLU A 129 -13.54 -8.46 16.04
C GLU A 129 -12.86 -8.68 17.40
N ALA A 130 -11.53 -8.65 17.44
CA ALA A 130 -10.76 -8.78 18.66
C ALA A 130 -11.09 -7.65 19.66
N VAL A 131 -11.13 -6.40 19.21
CA VAL A 131 -11.47 -5.25 20.06
C VAL A 131 -12.88 -5.38 20.62
N PHE A 132 -13.88 -5.69 19.79
CA PHE A 132 -15.27 -5.81 20.25
C PHE A 132 -15.57 -7.09 21.03
N SER A 133 -14.66 -8.06 21.05
CA SER A 133 -14.74 -9.23 21.94
C SER A 133 -14.49 -8.87 23.42
N LEU A 134 -13.87 -7.71 23.68
CA LEU A 134 -13.52 -7.25 25.02
C LEU A 134 -14.67 -6.50 25.67
N GLU A 135 -15.03 -6.89 26.90
CA GLU A 135 -16.08 -6.22 27.67
C GLU A 135 -15.88 -4.71 27.84
N PRO A 136 -14.66 -4.21 28.18
CA PRO A 136 -14.44 -2.78 28.34
C PRO A 136 -14.67 -1.99 27.04
N ALA A 137 -14.41 -2.58 25.88
CA ALA A 137 -14.64 -1.93 24.59
C ALA A 137 -16.13 -1.72 24.34
N LEU A 138 -16.97 -2.72 24.65
CA LEU A 138 -18.42 -2.58 24.56
C LEU A 138 -18.96 -1.52 25.52
N ALA A 139 -18.47 -1.50 26.76
CA ALA A 139 -18.84 -0.48 27.75
C ALA A 139 -18.44 0.93 27.30
N TYR A 140 -17.25 1.07 26.71
CA TYR A 140 -16.78 2.34 26.14
C TYR A 140 -17.71 2.85 25.03
N VAL A 141 -18.09 1.98 24.08
CA VAL A 141 -19.03 2.36 23.00
C VAL A 141 -20.40 2.76 23.55
N MET A 142 -20.90 2.08 24.58
CA MET A 142 -22.14 2.48 25.24
C MET A 142 -22.02 3.85 25.91
N ASN A 143 -20.91 4.13 26.59
CA ASN A 143 -20.65 5.42 27.20
C ASN A 143 -20.56 6.54 26.15
N LEU A 144 -19.90 6.27 25.03
CA LEU A 144 -19.79 7.21 23.90
C LEU A 144 -21.18 7.59 23.36
N ALA A 145 -22.06 6.60 23.19
CA ALA A 145 -23.44 6.84 22.78
C ALA A 145 -24.27 7.63 23.81
N GLU A 146 -24.05 7.42 25.10
CA GLU A 146 -24.73 8.20 26.13
C GLU A 146 -24.26 9.66 26.16
N ARG A 147 -22.96 9.90 26.04
CA ARG A 147 -22.39 11.25 25.94
C ARG A 147 -22.89 11.99 24.70
N LEU A 148 -22.97 11.29 23.57
CA LEU A 148 -23.56 11.84 22.34
C LEU A 148 -25.05 12.19 22.52
N ARG A 149 -25.84 11.33 23.17
CA ARG A 149 -27.27 11.62 23.47
C ARG A 149 -27.46 12.81 24.40
N ARG A 150 -26.54 13.05 25.33
CA ARG A 150 -26.58 14.18 26.27
C ARG A 150 -26.10 15.49 25.64
N GLY A 151 -25.56 15.45 24.41
CA GLY A 151 -24.96 16.61 23.76
C GLY A 151 -23.62 17.01 24.37
N GLU A 152 -22.97 16.12 25.11
CA GLU A 152 -21.62 16.34 25.69
C GLU A 152 -20.50 16.09 24.65
N LEU A 153 -20.84 15.40 23.56
CA LEU A 153 -19.96 15.14 22.43
C LEU A 153 -20.63 15.60 21.15
N GLU A 154 -19.85 16.23 20.28
CA GLU A 154 -20.29 16.57 18.94
C GLU A 154 -20.14 15.36 18.02
N VAL A 155 -21.02 15.26 17.00
CA VAL A 155 -20.99 14.16 16.03
C VAL A 155 -19.63 14.07 15.32
N ARG A 156 -19.05 15.20 14.93
CA ARG A 156 -17.74 15.26 14.25
C ARG A 156 -16.61 14.67 15.08
N GLN A 157 -16.66 14.80 16.41
CA GLN A 157 -15.64 14.24 17.30
C GLN A 157 -15.68 12.71 17.37
N VAL A 158 -16.82 12.10 16.99
CA VAL A 158 -17.00 10.64 16.99
C VAL A 158 -16.77 10.04 15.60
N PHE A 159 -17.21 10.72 14.54
CA PHE A 159 -17.21 10.16 13.18
C PHE A 159 -16.21 10.80 12.22
N GLY A 160 -15.49 11.85 12.65
CA GLY A 160 -14.55 12.58 11.79
C GLY A 160 -15.22 13.31 10.61
N ASP A 161 -14.37 13.95 9.81
CA ASP A 161 -14.74 14.67 8.58
C ASP A 161 -14.27 13.92 7.31
N ASP A 162 -13.71 12.72 7.46
CA ASP A 162 -12.93 11.99 6.43
C ASP A 162 -13.72 11.40 5.26
N GLU A 163 -14.96 11.83 5.01
CA GLU A 163 -15.73 11.39 3.85
C GLU A 163 -16.01 12.57 2.90
N PRO A 164 -15.08 12.87 1.97
CA PRO A 164 -15.24 13.94 1.00
C PRO A 164 -16.08 13.47 -0.19
N GLU A 165 -17.37 13.19 -0.02
CA GLU A 165 -18.23 12.99 -1.20
C GLU A 165 -19.72 13.27 -1.02
N SER A 166 -20.08 14.08 -0.04
CA SER A 166 -21.41 14.65 -0.07
C SER A 166 -21.31 16.13 0.24
N GLU A 167 -21.76 16.96 -0.71
CA GLU A 167 -21.87 18.41 -0.57
C GLU A 167 -22.34 18.77 0.85
N PRO A 168 -21.86 19.89 1.42
CA PRO A 168 -22.24 20.37 2.74
C PRO A 168 -23.74 20.70 2.72
N ALA A 169 -24.55 19.66 2.85
CA ALA A 169 -25.95 19.76 3.11
C ALA A 169 -26.05 19.97 4.61
N GLU A 170 -26.23 21.23 4.99
CA GLU A 170 -26.69 21.62 6.32
C GLU A 170 -27.77 20.62 6.78
N GLY A 171 -27.48 19.85 7.84
CA GLY A 171 -28.40 18.86 8.42
C GLY A 171 -28.14 17.36 8.14
N LYS A 172 -27.02 16.96 7.53
CA LYS A 172 -26.65 15.52 7.41
C LYS A 172 -25.97 14.92 8.66
N GLU A 173 -25.46 15.74 9.56
CA GLU A 173 -24.72 15.26 10.75
C GLU A 173 -25.59 14.40 11.69
N ASP A 174 -26.91 14.54 11.65
CA ASP A 174 -27.79 13.78 12.54
C ASP A 174 -28.01 12.32 12.12
N LYS A 175 -27.92 11.98 10.82
CA LYS A 175 -28.26 10.63 10.34
C LYS A 175 -27.24 9.57 10.80
N ARG A 176 -25.95 9.92 10.79
CA ARG A 176 -24.87 9.02 11.27
C ARG A 176 -25.03 8.74 12.76
N ALA A 177 -25.26 9.81 13.54
CA ALA A 177 -25.54 9.70 14.96
C ALA A 177 -26.80 8.86 15.23
N GLU A 178 -27.89 9.07 14.49
CA GLU A 178 -29.13 8.31 14.65
C GLU A 178 -28.93 6.81 14.39
N ILE A 179 -28.24 6.46 13.31
CA ILE A 179 -27.89 5.07 12.96
C ILE A 179 -27.04 4.45 14.06
N PHE A 180 -25.99 5.14 14.50
CA PHE A 180 -25.13 4.68 15.59
C PHE A 180 -25.91 4.44 16.88
N LEU A 181 -26.74 5.39 17.31
CA LEU A 181 -27.55 5.26 18.53
C LEU A 181 -28.55 4.10 18.45
N ARG A 182 -29.06 3.80 17.25
CA ARG A 182 -29.92 2.64 16.98
C ARG A 182 -29.15 1.33 17.14
N HIS A 183 -27.95 1.24 16.58
CA HIS A 183 -27.08 0.06 16.71
C HIS A 183 -26.66 -0.17 18.15
N VAL A 184 -26.24 0.87 18.87
CA VAL A 184 -25.88 0.76 20.30
C VAL A 184 -27.10 0.37 21.14
N GLY A 185 -28.30 0.84 20.78
CA GLY A 185 -29.55 0.38 21.40
C GLY A 185 -29.78 -1.12 21.24
N ARG A 186 -29.48 -1.69 20.07
CA ARG A 186 -29.53 -3.15 19.83
C ARG A 186 -28.43 -3.87 20.62
N LEU A 187 -27.21 -3.34 20.61
CA LEU A 187 -26.08 -3.90 21.36
C LEU A 187 -26.39 -4.00 22.87
N LYS A 188 -26.96 -2.95 23.46
CA LYS A 188 -27.37 -2.93 24.87
C LYS A 188 -28.37 -4.04 25.22
N ARG A 189 -29.28 -4.38 24.30
CA ARG A 189 -30.21 -5.50 24.48
C ARG A 189 -29.48 -6.84 24.46
N LEU A 190 -28.59 -7.05 23.49
CA LEU A 190 -27.82 -8.30 23.33
C LEU A 190 -26.88 -8.54 24.52
N VAL A 191 -26.21 -7.51 25.01
CA VAL A 191 -25.34 -7.61 26.20
C VAL A 191 -26.17 -8.01 27.43
N GLY A 192 -27.33 -7.39 27.64
CA GLY A 192 -28.23 -7.74 28.75
C GLY A 192 -28.86 -9.14 28.61
N GLU A 193 -29.05 -9.65 27.39
CA GLU A 193 -29.45 -11.04 27.15
C GLU A 193 -28.31 -12.01 27.49
N ARG A 194 -27.08 -11.70 27.09
CA ARG A 194 -25.88 -12.50 27.41
C ARG A 194 -25.68 -12.60 28.92
N GLU A 195 -25.79 -11.50 29.64
CA GLU A 195 -25.66 -11.50 31.11
C GLU A 195 -26.67 -12.44 31.79
N LYS A 196 -27.91 -12.49 31.30
CA LYS A 196 -28.95 -13.40 31.81
C LYS A 196 -28.69 -14.87 31.50
N LEU A 197 -27.93 -15.16 30.44
CA LEU A 197 -27.57 -16.54 30.07
C LEU A 197 -26.33 -17.04 30.82
N VAL A 198 -25.48 -16.12 31.27
CA VAL A 198 -24.24 -16.42 32.00
C VAL A 198 -24.43 -16.44 33.52
N ALA A 199 -25.48 -15.76 34.03
CA ALA A 199 -25.91 -15.79 35.44
C ALA A 199 -26.72 -17.05 35.80
#